data_AF-A0A5M4DAC4-F1
#
_entry.id   AF-A0A5M4DAC4-F1
#
_cell.length_a   1.000
_cell.length_b   1.000
_cell.length_c   1.000
_cell.angle_alpha   90.00
_cell.angle_beta   90.00
_cell.angle_gamma   90.00
#
_symmetry.space_group_name_H-M   'P 1'
#
loop_
_entity.id
_entity.type
_entity.pdbx_description
1 polymer ?
#
loop_
_entity_poly.entity_id
_entity_poly.type
_entity_poly.pdbx_seq_one_letter_code
_entity_poly.pdbx_strand_id
1 'polypeptide(L)'
;MRKALVAGMTLALVGLPQLGLSIDFVSWLKKEIFEKLKVTGRRSLGYHNHSVEGDASAFQLLTNYGYGGKAFTDIGYLDIRGRDILGSLNFDAQLDTNKFANPQDRRFSVEYDGKPYRVTVGDVYTTLLNSNRLATFSKYAKGIVAGYSKGPLQVRGVFTEARTSARTITLQGNNSAGPYYLQFSQIVRGTE
;
A
#
# COMPACT_ATOMS: atom_id res chain seq x y z
N MET A 1 29.55 14.60 -19.14
CA MET A 1 28.98 14.14 -17.84
C MET A 1 27.62 14.80 -17.65
N ARG A 2 26.52 14.08 -17.89
CA ARG A 2 25.15 14.61 -17.81
C ARG A 2 24.64 14.50 -16.36
N LYS A 3 24.39 15.64 -15.72
CA LYS A 3 23.75 15.71 -14.40
C LYS A 3 22.25 15.44 -14.60
N ALA A 4 21.76 14.32 -14.04
CA ALA A 4 20.34 14.02 -13.97
C ALA A 4 19.70 14.94 -12.93
N LEU A 5 18.78 15.79 -13.39
CA LEU A 5 17.98 16.67 -12.56
C LEU A 5 16.92 15.80 -11.87
N VAL A 6 17.14 15.49 -10.59
CA VAL A 6 16.13 14.88 -9.72
C VAL A 6 15.06 15.94 -9.51
N ALA A 7 13.98 15.85 -10.27
CA ALA A 7 12.77 16.63 -10.05
C ALA A 7 12.10 16.11 -8.77
N GLY A 8 12.61 16.55 -7.62
CA GLY A 8 11.89 16.50 -6.37
C GLY A 8 10.61 17.30 -6.53
N MET A 9 9.49 16.70 -6.21
CA MET A 9 8.18 17.34 -6.23
C MET A 9 8.17 18.42 -5.14
N THR A 10 8.69 19.60 -5.47
CA THR A 10 8.60 20.79 -4.63
C THR A 10 7.13 21.22 -4.66
N LEU A 11 6.35 20.77 -3.68
CA LEU A 11 5.04 21.36 -3.38
C LEU A 11 5.30 22.83 -3.07
N ALA A 12 5.11 23.67 -4.08
CA ALA A 12 5.29 25.11 -3.99
C ALA A 12 4.25 25.64 -2.99
N LEU A 13 4.70 25.93 -1.78
CA LEU A 13 3.95 26.65 -0.74
C LEU A 13 3.67 28.13 -1.11
N VAL A 14 3.77 28.47 -2.39
CA VAL A 14 3.62 29.82 -2.95
C VAL A 14 2.12 30.10 -3.06
N GLY A 15 1.47 30.42 -1.93
CA GLY A 15 0.05 30.78 -1.92
C GLY A 15 -0.68 30.77 -0.57
N LEU A 16 -0.05 30.32 0.52
CA LEU A 16 -0.75 30.15 1.80
C LEU A 16 -1.06 31.39 2.67
N PRO A 17 -0.58 32.65 2.44
CA PRO A 17 -0.99 33.76 3.31
C PRO A 17 -2.48 34.12 3.19
N GLN A 18 -3.21 33.55 2.22
CA GLN A 18 -4.66 33.75 2.07
C GLN A 18 -5.51 32.86 3.02
N LEU A 19 -4.91 31.90 3.73
CA LEU A 19 -5.64 30.96 4.60
C LEU A 19 -5.57 31.29 6.10
N GLY A 20 -5.03 32.46 6.48
CA GLY A 20 -5.00 32.91 7.88
C GLY A 20 -4.16 32.02 8.83
N LEU A 21 -3.35 31.12 8.28
CA LEU A 21 -2.44 30.27 9.05
C LEU A 21 -1.18 31.07 9.44
N SER A 22 -0.78 31.02 10.71
CA SER A 22 0.43 31.69 11.15
C SER A 22 1.67 31.10 10.45
N ILE A 23 2.64 31.96 10.14
CA ILE A 23 3.91 31.56 9.51
C ILE A 23 4.62 30.49 10.36
N ASP A 24 4.46 30.56 11.68
CA ASP A 24 5.01 29.59 12.64
C ASP A 24 4.36 28.20 12.50
N PHE A 25 3.04 28.14 12.33
CA PHE A 25 2.34 26.87 12.12
C PHE A 25 2.78 26.20 10.82
N VAL A 26 2.92 26.97 9.73
CA VAL A 26 3.35 26.45 8.43
C VAL A 26 4.80 25.95 8.50
N SER A 27 5.68 26.70 9.16
CA SER A 27 7.08 26.31 9.38
C SER A 27 7.18 25.02 10.20
N TRP A 28 6.40 24.92 11.27
CA TRP A 28 6.30 23.72 12.10
C TRP A 28 5.80 22.52 11.30
N LEU A 29 4.71 22.68 10.52
CA LEU A 29 4.13 21.62 9.69
C LEU A 29 5.12 21.10 8.65
N LYS A 30 5.87 22.02 8.02
CA LYS A 30 6.93 21.67 7.06
C LYS A 30 8.01 20.80 7.70
N LYS A 31 8.53 21.24 8.84
CA LYS A 31 9.62 20.55 9.55
C LYS A 31 9.18 19.20 10.11
N GLU A 32 7.97 19.14 10.66
CA GLU A 32 7.53 17.98 11.44
C GLU A 32 6.84 16.90 10.59
N ILE A 33 6.26 17.27 9.45
CA ILE A 33 5.55 16.35 8.56
C ILE A 33 6.25 16.24 7.21
N PHE A 34 6.38 17.35 6.46
CA PHE A 34 6.81 17.29 5.06
C PHE A 34 8.28 16.89 4.89
N GLU A 35 9.18 17.32 5.77
CA GLU A 35 10.61 16.93 5.70
C GLU A 35 10.84 15.46 6.10
N LYS A 36 9.93 14.89 6.91
CA LYS A 36 10.00 13.50 7.37
C LYS A 36 9.23 12.53 6.46
N LEU A 37 8.39 13.05 5.58
CA LEU A 37 7.64 12.28 4.59
C LEU A 37 8.52 12.03 3.35
N LYS A 38 8.77 10.76 3.04
CA LYS A 38 9.45 10.32 1.83
C LYS A 38 8.43 9.73 0.87
N VAL A 39 8.31 10.33 -0.29
CA VAL A 39 7.46 9.82 -1.38
C VAL A 39 8.37 9.32 -2.48
N THR A 40 8.26 8.04 -2.84
CA THR A 40 9.04 7.40 -3.90
C THR A 40 8.13 6.66 -4.85
N GLY A 41 8.52 6.57 -6.12
CA GLY A 41 7.75 5.86 -7.15
C GLY A 41 7.45 6.72 -8.36
N ARG A 42 6.53 6.23 -9.19
CA ARG A 42 6.12 6.86 -10.44
C ARG A 42 4.62 6.70 -10.58
N ARG A 43 3.94 7.83 -10.78
CA ARG A 43 2.52 7.87 -11.15
C ARG A 43 2.36 8.60 -12.47
N SER A 44 1.63 8.01 -13.40
CA SER A 44 1.33 8.57 -14.71
C SER A 44 -0.16 8.83 -14.82
N LEU A 45 -0.50 10.11 -14.96
CA LEU A 45 -1.86 10.54 -15.26
C LEU A 45 -1.95 10.79 -16.76
N GLY A 46 -2.79 10.02 -17.44
CA GLY A 46 -3.03 10.15 -18.87
C GLY A 46 -4.45 10.63 -19.12
N TYR A 47 -4.58 11.77 -19.80
CA TYR A 47 -5.85 12.23 -20.37
C TYR A 47 -5.91 11.80 -21.84
N HIS A 48 -7.02 11.16 -22.21
CA HIS A 48 -7.23 10.58 -23.52
C HIS A 48 -8.44 11.21 -24.17
N ASN A 49 -8.22 11.90 -25.28
CA ASN A 49 -9.27 12.41 -26.15
C ASN A 49 -8.98 11.92 -27.56
N HIS A 50 -9.74 10.93 -28.02
CA HIS A 50 -9.55 10.30 -29.31
C HIS A 50 -10.83 10.44 -30.14
N SER A 51 -10.69 10.95 -31.36
CA SER A 51 -11.69 10.79 -32.40
C SER A 51 -11.33 9.54 -33.19
N VAL A 52 -12.25 8.57 -33.26
CA VAL A 52 -12.01 7.28 -33.94
C VAL A 52 -12.95 7.19 -35.12
N GLU A 53 -12.40 6.98 -36.31
CA GLU A 53 -13.16 6.69 -37.53
C GLU A 53 -13.11 5.17 -37.77
N GLY A 54 -14.26 4.49 -37.64
CA GLY A 54 -14.35 3.02 -37.70
C GLY A 54 -15.00 2.41 -36.44
N ASP A 55 -14.66 1.16 -36.11
CA ASP A 55 -15.22 0.46 -34.95
C ASP A 55 -14.57 0.90 -33.63
N ALA A 56 -15.30 1.74 -32.89
CA ALA A 56 -14.90 2.24 -31.58
C ALA A 56 -14.65 1.11 -30.56
N SER A 57 -15.33 -0.03 -30.68
CA SER A 57 -15.20 -1.19 -29.78
C SER A 57 -13.82 -1.84 -29.92
N ALA A 58 -13.35 -1.99 -31.16
CA ALA A 58 -12.03 -2.54 -31.47
C ALA A 58 -10.91 -1.59 -30.98
N PHE A 59 -11.06 -0.28 -31.21
CA PHE A 59 -10.08 0.71 -30.74
C PHE A 59 -9.93 0.70 -29.21
N GLN A 60 -11.03 0.59 -28.47
CA GLN A 60 -11.02 0.55 -27.01
C GLN A 60 -10.39 -0.72 -26.44
N LEU A 61 -10.45 -1.84 -27.15
CA LEU A 61 -9.89 -3.12 -26.71
C LEU A 61 -8.37 -3.19 -26.92
N LEU A 62 -7.88 -2.61 -28.02
CA LEU A 62 -6.45 -2.61 -28.39
C LEU A 62 -5.67 -1.43 -27.80
N THR A 63 -6.30 -0.29 -27.55
CA THR A 63 -5.62 0.94 -27.13
C THR A 63 -5.71 1.14 -25.60
N ASN A 64 -4.78 1.91 -25.03
CA ASN A 64 -4.69 2.20 -23.59
C ASN A 64 -4.30 1.02 -22.69
N TYR A 65 -3.45 0.08 -23.14
CA TYR A 65 -2.89 -0.99 -22.27
C TYR A 65 -3.96 -1.82 -21.54
N GLY A 66 -5.12 -2.06 -22.16
CA GLY A 66 -6.24 -2.76 -21.53
C GLY A 66 -7.04 -1.91 -20.53
N TYR A 67 -6.86 -0.59 -20.49
CA TYR A 67 -7.65 0.36 -19.69
C TYR A 67 -9.00 0.75 -20.31
N GLY A 68 -9.27 0.36 -21.55
CA GLY A 68 -10.53 0.61 -22.25
C GLY A 68 -10.68 2.05 -22.72
N GLY A 69 -11.92 2.44 -23.07
CA GLY A 69 -12.30 3.80 -23.48
C GLY A 69 -12.32 4.85 -22.36
N LYS A 70 -11.51 4.71 -21.31
CA LYS A 70 -11.45 5.68 -20.22
C LYS A 70 -10.73 6.95 -20.69
N ALA A 71 -11.42 8.09 -20.61
CA ALA A 71 -10.84 9.41 -20.90
C ALA A 71 -9.73 9.81 -19.90
N PHE A 72 -9.68 9.18 -18.73
CA PHE A 72 -8.64 9.39 -17.75
C PHE A 72 -8.05 8.06 -17.28
N THR A 73 -6.74 7.96 -17.32
CA THR A 73 -5.98 6.80 -16.83
C THR A 73 -5.02 7.24 -15.75
N ASP A 74 -4.94 6.44 -14.68
CA ASP A 74 -4.03 6.66 -13.57
C ASP A 74 -3.29 5.36 -13.32
N ILE A 75 -2.03 5.33 -13.76
CA ILE A 75 -1.19 4.13 -13.76
C ILE A 75 0.10 4.44 -13.03
N GLY A 76 0.39 3.71 -11.97
CA GLY A 76 1.65 3.85 -11.27
C GLY A 76 1.72 3.17 -9.92
N TYR A 77 2.91 3.29 -9.37
CA TYR A 77 3.30 2.81 -8.06
C TYR A 77 3.79 4.00 -7.24
N LEU A 78 3.25 4.17 -6.04
CA LEU A 78 3.68 5.20 -5.09
C LEU A 78 3.88 4.58 -3.72
N ASP A 79 5.04 4.84 -3.14
CA ASP A 79 5.45 4.41 -1.81
C ASP A 79 5.69 5.65 -0.95
N ILE A 80 4.82 5.86 0.02
CA ILE A 80 4.81 7.01 0.92
C ILE A 80 5.19 6.50 2.30
N ARG A 81 6.33 6.95 2.81
CA ARG A 81 6.83 6.59 4.13
C ARG A 81 7.10 7.81 4.98
N GLY A 82 6.52 7.84 6.16
CA GLY A 82 6.82 8.80 7.22
C GLY A 82 7.50 8.10 8.39
N ARG A 83 8.62 8.63 8.87
CA ARG A 83 9.28 8.14 10.08
C ARG A 83 9.34 9.25 11.13
N ASP A 84 9.04 8.91 12.37
CA ASP A 84 9.09 9.82 13.53
C ASP A 84 8.36 11.16 13.29
N ILE A 85 7.22 11.11 12.60
CA ILE A 85 6.30 12.24 12.45
C ILE A 85 5.71 12.55 13.83
N LEU A 86 5.72 13.81 14.23
CA LEU A 86 5.30 14.23 15.59
C LEU A 86 6.07 13.48 16.70
N GLY A 87 7.30 13.05 16.42
CA GLY A 87 8.20 12.37 17.36
C GLY A 87 7.82 10.94 17.77
N SER A 88 6.75 10.36 17.22
CA SER A 88 6.29 9.02 17.61
C SER A 88 5.43 8.30 16.57
N LEU A 89 4.98 8.98 15.52
CA LEU A 89 4.15 8.37 14.48
C LEU A 89 5.00 7.96 13.28
N ASN A 90 4.76 6.74 12.82
CA ASN A 90 5.31 6.16 11.63
C ASN A 90 4.15 5.84 10.68
N PHE A 91 4.35 6.08 9.40
CA PHE A 91 3.35 5.89 8.37
C PHE A 91 3.98 5.14 7.20
N ASP A 92 3.29 4.16 6.66
CA ASP A 92 3.69 3.47 5.43
C ASP A 92 2.44 3.25 4.58
N ALA A 93 2.44 3.81 3.37
CA ALA A 93 1.39 3.58 2.40
C ALA A 93 1.99 3.27 1.03
N GLN A 94 1.57 2.13 0.50
CA GLN A 94 1.91 1.66 -0.83
C GLN A 94 0.63 1.70 -1.68
N LEU A 95 0.66 2.47 -2.75
CA LEU A 95 -0.42 2.61 -3.71
C LEU A 95 0.04 2.06 -5.05
N ASP A 96 -0.61 0.99 -5.51
CA ASP A 96 -0.41 0.44 -6.85
C ASP A 96 -1.75 0.48 -7.61
N THR A 97 -1.72 1.00 -8.83
CA THR A 97 -2.90 1.08 -9.72
C THR A 97 -2.77 0.21 -10.96
N ASN A 98 -1.77 -0.66 -11.01
CA ASN A 98 -1.64 -1.65 -12.07
C ASN A 98 -2.75 -2.70 -11.95
N LYS A 99 -3.44 -2.98 -13.06
CA LYS A 99 -4.51 -4.00 -13.12
C LYS A 99 -4.01 -5.42 -12.90
N PHE A 100 -2.73 -5.63 -13.20
CA PHE A 100 -2.04 -6.90 -12.99
C PHE A 100 -1.40 -6.97 -11.61
N ALA A 101 -1.37 -5.86 -10.84
CA ALA A 101 -0.93 -5.90 -9.46
C ALA A 101 -1.97 -6.61 -8.60
N ASN A 102 -1.48 -7.34 -7.61
CA ASN A 102 -2.31 -8.06 -6.68
C ASN A 102 -3.04 -7.02 -5.80
N PRO A 103 -4.36 -7.16 -5.51
CA PRO A 103 -5.05 -6.31 -4.55
C PRO A 103 -4.38 -6.23 -3.15
N GLN A 104 -3.49 -7.19 -2.85
CA GLN A 104 -2.63 -7.26 -1.64
C GLN A 104 -1.41 -6.31 -1.68
N ASP A 105 -1.11 -5.70 -2.83
CA ASP A 105 0.03 -4.80 -3.03
C ASP A 105 -0.27 -3.36 -2.61
N ARG A 106 -1.56 -3.03 -2.44
CA ARG A 106 -1.98 -1.78 -1.79
C ARG A 106 -2.00 -1.98 -0.28
N ARG A 107 -1.07 -1.33 0.41
CA ARG A 107 -0.89 -1.45 1.86
C ARG A 107 -0.95 -0.08 2.50
N PHE A 108 -1.53 -0.02 3.68
CA PHE A 108 -1.57 1.19 4.48
C PHE A 108 -1.41 0.81 5.94
N SER A 109 -0.41 1.36 6.61
CA SER A 109 -0.21 1.16 8.03
C SER A 109 0.22 2.46 8.71
N VAL A 110 -0.29 2.63 9.94
CA VAL A 110 0.09 3.71 10.84
C VAL A 110 0.55 3.08 12.13
N GLU A 111 1.72 3.46 12.59
CA GLU A 111 2.29 3.00 13.85
C GLU A 111 2.55 4.18 14.77
N TYR A 112 2.17 4.04 16.02
CA TYR A 112 2.56 4.91 17.12
C TYR A 112 3.57 4.18 18.00
N ASP A 113 4.78 4.72 18.10
CA ASP A 113 5.85 4.24 18.98
C ASP A 113 6.06 5.24 20.13
N GLY A 114 5.33 5.02 21.22
CA GLY A 114 5.41 5.80 22.43
C GLY A 114 5.77 4.88 23.60
N LYS A 115 7.07 4.54 23.73
CA LYS A 115 7.59 3.68 24.81
C LYS A 115 6.89 3.99 26.15
N PRO A 116 6.33 2.99 26.85
CA PRO A 116 6.43 1.54 26.63
C PRO A 116 5.39 0.94 25.66
N TYR A 117 4.53 1.76 25.06
CA TYR A 117 3.43 1.32 24.20
C TYR A 117 3.79 1.41 22.72
N ARG A 118 3.36 0.43 21.95
CA ARG A 118 3.40 0.47 20.48
C ARG A 118 2.05 0.06 19.93
N VAL A 119 1.47 0.86 19.05
CA VAL A 119 0.18 0.55 18.43
C VAL A 119 0.31 0.69 16.92
N THR A 120 -0.03 -0.35 16.17
CA THR A 120 -0.02 -0.35 14.71
C THR A 120 -1.43 -0.64 14.20
N VAL A 121 -1.92 0.14 13.24
CA VAL A 121 -3.25 0.03 12.63
C VAL A 121 -3.11 -0.03 11.12
N GLY A 122 -3.84 -0.93 10.46
CA GLY A 122 -3.89 -1.06 9.00
C GLY A 122 -3.43 -2.43 8.53
N ASP A 123 -2.75 -2.50 7.39
CA ASP A 123 -2.14 -3.72 6.85
C ASP A 123 -0.87 -4.04 7.65
N VAL A 124 -0.96 -5.03 8.53
CA VAL A 124 0.06 -5.36 9.53
C VAL A 124 0.58 -6.77 9.35
N TYR A 125 1.90 -6.93 9.52
CA TYR A 125 2.51 -8.24 9.74
C TYR A 125 2.47 -8.54 11.23
N THR A 126 1.73 -9.56 11.63
CA THR A 126 1.56 -9.89 13.04
C THR A 126 2.23 -11.22 13.40
N THR A 127 2.82 -11.24 14.59
CA THR A 127 3.42 -12.42 15.23
C THR A 127 3.04 -12.43 16.70
N LEU A 128 2.67 -13.60 17.24
CA LEU A 128 2.48 -13.77 18.68
C LEU A 128 3.84 -13.85 19.40
N LEU A 129 3.93 -13.27 20.59
CA LEU A 129 5.16 -13.19 21.39
C LEU A 129 5.68 -14.56 21.85
N ASN A 130 4.78 -15.54 21.99
CA ASN A 130 5.09 -16.91 22.38
C ASN A 130 4.78 -17.85 21.22
N SER A 131 5.65 -17.85 20.20
CA SER A 131 5.58 -18.81 19.11
C SER A 131 6.11 -20.16 19.58
N ASN A 132 5.29 -20.89 20.35
CA ASN A 132 5.47 -22.33 20.47
C ASN A 132 5.47 -22.92 19.05
N ARG A 133 6.42 -23.81 18.75
CA ARG A 133 6.53 -24.48 17.43
C ARG A 133 5.21 -25.13 16.97
N LEU A 134 4.34 -25.49 17.92
CA LEU A 134 3.03 -26.10 17.67
C LEU A 134 1.90 -25.11 17.37
N ALA A 135 2.08 -23.82 17.69
CA ALA A 135 1.08 -22.76 17.51
C ALA A 135 1.75 -21.49 16.98
N THR A 136 2.40 -21.61 15.81
CA THR A 136 3.00 -20.46 15.13
C THR A 136 1.91 -19.63 14.48
N PHE A 137 1.69 -18.42 15.00
CA PHE A 137 0.83 -17.44 14.36
C PHE A 137 1.71 -16.34 13.76
N SER A 138 1.83 -16.38 12.44
CA SER A 138 2.48 -15.35 11.65
C SER A 138 1.68 -15.12 10.39
N LYS A 139 1.09 -13.93 10.26
CA LYS A 139 0.20 -13.61 9.15
C LYS A 139 0.24 -12.14 8.81
N TYR A 140 0.13 -11.82 7.52
CA TYR A 140 -0.24 -10.49 7.06
C TYR A 140 -1.76 -10.36 7.10
N ALA A 141 -2.26 -9.37 7.82
CA ALA A 141 -3.69 -9.12 7.91
C ALA A 141 -3.96 -7.64 8.09
N LYS A 142 -5.20 -7.22 7.81
CA LYS A 142 -5.64 -5.85 8.11
C LYS A 142 -6.19 -5.84 9.53
N GLY A 143 -5.68 -4.97 10.39
CA GLY A 143 -6.05 -5.00 11.80
C GLY A 143 -5.34 -3.98 12.66
N ILE A 144 -5.43 -4.20 13.96
CA ILE A 144 -4.83 -3.43 15.03
C ILE A 144 -3.91 -4.37 15.81
N VAL A 145 -2.67 -3.93 16.04
CA VAL A 145 -1.71 -4.61 16.90
C VAL A 145 -1.33 -3.62 18.00
N ALA A 146 -1.54 -4.01 19.25
CA ALA A 146 -1.13 -3.23 20.41
C ALA A 146 -0.09 -4.02 21.21
N GLY A 147 1.00 -3.37 21.54
CA GLY A 147 2.11 -3.93 22.30
C GLY A 147 2.42 -3.07 23.53
N TYR A 148 2.72 -3.73 24.63
CA TYR A 148 3.29 -3.13 25.82
C TYR A 148 4.58 -3.86 26.17
N SER A 149 5.67 -3.12 26.33
CA SER A 149 6.96 -3.68 26.71
C SER A 149 7.62 -2.84 27.79
N LYS A 150 7.78 -3.42 28.99
CA LYS A 150 8.48 -2.77 30.11
C LYS A 150 9.38 -3.79 30.82
N GLY A 151 10.70 -3.63 30.64
CA GLY A 151 11.68 -4.59 31.16
C GLY A 151 11.48 -5.99 30.56
N PRO A 152 11.34 -7.05 31.37
CA PRO A 152 11.10 -8.41 30.88
C PRO A 152 9.64 -8.67 30.47
N LEU A 153 8.69 -7.81 30.84
CA LEU A 153 7.28 -7.99 30.53
C LEU A 153 6.99 -7.50 29.11
N GLN A 154 6.48 -8.39 28.27
CA GLN A 154 5.96 -8.08 26.94
C GLN A 154 4.54 -8.63 26.80
N VAL A 155 3.61 -7.76 26.44
CA VAL A 155 2.22 -8.11 26.15
C VAL A 155 1.91 -7.63 24.73
N ARG A 156 1.29 -8.47 23.91
CA ARG A 156 0.88 -8.12 22.55
C ARG A 156 -0.52 -8.62 22.29
N GLY A 157 -1.43 -7.70 21.97
CA GLY A 157 -2.76 -7.97 21.47
C GLY A 157 -2.80 -7.79 19.96
N VAL A 158 -3.51 -8.69 19.28
CA VAL A 158 -3.66 -8.69 17.82
C VAL A 158 -5.14 -8.84 17.52
N PHE A 159 -5.72 -7.83 16.89
CA PHE A 159 -7.10 -7.87 16.41
C PHE A 159 -7.08 -7.67 14.91
N THR A 160 -7.41 -8.70 14.14
CA THR A 160 -7.30 -8.67 12.68
C THR A 160 -8.60 -9.09 12.02
N GLU A 161 -8.98 -8.37 10.99
CA GLU A 161 -9.97 -8.81 10.02
C GLU A 161 -9.27 -9.78 9.06
N ALA A 162 -9.78 -11.01 8.97
CA ALA A 162 -9.25 -11.99 8.03
C ALA A 162 -9.60 -11.55 6.60
N ARG A 163 -8.63 -10.97 5.88
CA ARG A 163 -8.72 -10.87 4.42
C ARG A 163 -8.57 -12.26 3.82
N THR A 164 -9.68 -12.99 3.73
CA THR A 164 -9.76 -14.19 2.90
C THR A 164 -10.04 -13.73 1.48
N SER A 165 -9.02 -13.77 0.61
CA SER A 165 -9.25 -13.65 -0.84
C SER A 165 -9.05 -15.01 -1.48
N ALA A 166 -10.11 -15.55 -2.08
CA ALA A 166 -9.99 -16.72 -2.95
C ALA A 166 -9.02 -16.37 -4.10
N ARG A 167 -7.92 -17.12 -4.22
CA ARG A 167 -6.98 -16.97 -5.32
C ARG A 167 -7.45 -17.84 -6.48
N THR A 168 -8.04 -17.25 -7.50
CA THR A 168 -8.27 -17.94 -8.77
C THR A 168 -6.95 -18.04 -9.51
N ILE A 169 -6.33 -19.22 -9.49
CA ILE A 169 -5.20 -19.53 -10.36
C ILE A 169 -5.73 -20.00 -11.71
N THR A 170 -5.45 -19.24 -12.77
CA THR A 170 -5.70 -19.70 -14.13
C THR A 170 -4.57 -20.63 -14.54
N LEU A 171 -4.82 -21.94 -14.50
CA LEU A 171 -3.94 -22.92 -15.10
C LEU A 171 -4.08 -22.80 -16.62
N GLN A 172 -3.10 -22.18 -17.29
CA GLN A 172 -2.98 -22.21 -18.75
C GLN A 172 -2.59 -23.63 -19.17
N GLY A 173 -3.60 -24.49 -19.39
CA GLY A 173 -3.40 -25.82 -19.92
C GLY A 173 -3.20 -25.77 -21.44
N ASN A 174 -2.17 -26.44 -21.96
CA ASN A 174 -1.96 -26.63 -23.40
C ASN A 174 -2.92 -27.68 -24.01
N ASN A 175 -4.18 -27.77 -23.52
CA ASN A 175 -5.15 -28.82 -23.86
C ASN A 175 -4.58 -30.27 -23.82
N SER A 176 -3.52 -30.53 -23.04
CA SER A 176 -2.95 -31.87 -22.91
C SER A 176 -3.68 -32.66 -21.82
N ALA A 177 -4.23 -33.82 -22.16
CA ALA A 177 -4.81 -34.74 -21.19
C ALA A 177 -3.72 -35.24 -20.23
N GLY A 178 -3.84 -34.86 -18.95
CA GLY A 178 -2.93 -35.28 -17.89
C GLY A 178 -3.40 -34.78 -16.52
N PRO A 179 -2.99 -35.42 -15.40
CA PRO A 179 -3.41 -35.01 -14.07
C PRO A 179 -2.86 -33.62 -13.72
N TYR A 180 -3.76 -32.68 -13.42
CA TYR A 180 -3.41 -31.37 -12.90
C TYR A 180 -3.24 -31.42 -11.39
N TYR A 181 -2.02 -31.17 -10.91
CA TYR A 181 -1.74 -31.08 -9.48
C TYR A 181 -1.99 -29.66 -9.00
N LEU A 182 -2.96 -29.49 -8.10
CA LEU A 182 -3.15 -28.25 -7.35
C LEU A 182 -1.94 -28.08 -6.41
N GLN A 183 -1.02 -27.17 -6.73
CA GLN A 183 0.28 -27.04 -6.07
C GLN A 183 0.26 -26.42 -4.65
N PHE A 184 -0.90 -26.18 -4.03
CA PHE A 184 -0.94 -25.66 -2.65
C PHE A 184 -1.92 -26.42 -1.76
N SER A 185 -1.36 -26.86 -0.63
CA SER A 185 -1.94 -27.65 0.44
C SER A 185 -2.91 -26.89 1.34
N GLN A 186 -3.93 -27.63 1.77
CA GLN A 186 -4.84 -27.43 2.91
C GLN A 186 -5.62 -26.12 3.00
N ILE A 187 -6.87 -26.18 2.51
CA ILE A 187 -7.98 -25.44 3.13
C ILE A 187 -8.10 -25.97 4.55
N VAL A 188 -7.69 -25.18 5.54
CA VAL A 188 -7.96 -25.48 6.94
C VAL A 188 -9.47 -25.32 7.15
N ARG A 189 -10.18 -26.42 7.44
CA ARG A 189 -11.60 -26.37 7.82
C ARG A 189 -11.75 -25.51 9.07
N GLY A 190 -12.59 -24.47 9.00
CA GLY A 190 -12.88 -23.57 10.12
C GLY A 190 -12.79 -22.07 9.81
N THR A 191 -12.62 -21.66 8.55
CA THR A 191 -12.78 -20.25 8.12
C THR A 191 -13.98 -20.05 7.18
N GLU A 192 -15.01 -20.88 7.37
CA GLU A 192 -16.38 -20.53 6.99
C GLU A 192 -16.98 -19.69 8.12
#